data_AF-A0A0B7ABC2-F1
#
_entry.id   AF-A0A0B7ABC2-F1
#
_cell.length_a   1.000
_cell.length_b   1.000
_cell.length_c   1.000
_cell.angle_alpha   90.00
_cell.angle_beta   90.00
_cell.angle_gamma   90.00
#
_symmetry.space_group_name_H-M   'P 1'
#
loop_
_entity.id
_entity.type
_entity.pdbx_description
1 polymer ?
#
loop_
_entity_poly.entity_id
_entity_poly.type
_entity_poly.pdbx_seq_one_letter_code
_entity_poly.pdbx_strand_id
1 'polypeptide(L)'
;GREEQERLRKIQEQMERERKQREEEERQRKEEEEQRKKKAELERRRQKEEEERKKQEAEDKKAAIVMQKQADEQVKENAQRQAALDQEHRDRELALRLAMEDQNQVEDITLPPPLPRSAAVVAARQAAATKKFDLTKWKYAELRDAINTSCDLELLDACREEFHRRLKVYHTWKTKNKKRSDKGDQRAPHSVEAVAQQLVAHSKTASKGSSAEQRYFRIPFTRPADEYREETKHGMWYAHFDGQWIARQMELYPDRTPVLLVAGVDDMQMCELSLDETGLTQKKGAEILENEFEEEWNKHDGQALLKKHSSKVASKFLQNKLGIAK
;
A
#
# COMPACT_ATOMS: atom_id res chain seq x y z
N GLY A 1 5.16 71.66 -20.46
CA GLY A 1 4.47 71.95 -19.19
C GLY A 1 4.57 70.79 -18.21
N ARG A 2 4.20 71.00 -16.93
CA ARG A 2 4.12 69.90 -15.93
C ARG A 2 3.02 68.89 -16.28
N GLU A 3 1.92 69.36 -16.85
CA GLU A 3 0.80 68.51 -17.30
C GLU A 3 1.20 67.53 -18.42
N GLU A 4 2.12 67.90 -19.31
CA GLU A 4 2.60 66.99 -20.35
C GLU A 4 3.50 65.88 -19.78
N GLN A 5 4.34 66.19 -18.79
CA GLN A 5 5.15 65.18 -18.10
C GLN A 5 4.30 64.21 -17.29
N GLU A 6 3.21 64.69 -16.68
CA GLU A 6 2.29 63.85 -15.93
C GLU A 6 1.45 62.94 -16.85
N ARG A 7 1.04 63.46 -18.02
CA ARG A 7 0.41 62.65 -19.09
C ARG A 7 1.37 61.58 -19.63
N LEU A 8 2.63 61.91 -19.88
CA LEU A 8 3.64 60.93 -20.33
C LEU A 8 3.85 59.82 -19.28
N ARG A 9 3.93 60.15 -17.99
CA ARG A 9 4.08 59.16 -16.91
C ARG A 9 2.89 58.22 -16.83
N LYS A 10 1.66 58.75 -16.92
CA LYS A 10 0.44 57.90 -16.93
C LYS A 10 0.41 56.94 -18.11
N ILE A 11 0.80 57.40 -19.30
CA ILE A 11 0.86 56.54 -20.50
C ILE A 11 1.93 55.45 -20.33
N GLN A 12 3.10 55.80 -19.79
CA GLN A 12 4.19 54.85 -19.55
C GLN A 12 3.81 53.79 -18.50
N GLU A 13 3.15 54.19 -17.42
CA GLU A 13 2.64 53.28 -16.39
C GLU A 13 1.54 52.35 -16.92
N GLN A 14 0.68 52.86 -17.80
CA GLN A 14 -0.38 52.08 -18.43
C GLN A 14 0.19 51.03 -19.41
N MET A 15 1.22 51.39 -20.20
CA MET A 15 1.96 50.43 -21.03
C MET A 15 2.72 49.38 -20.19
N GLU A 16 3.30 49.76 -19.05
CA GLU A 16 4.02 48.81 -18.20
C GLU A 16 3.07 47.82 -17.54
N ARG A 17 1.88 48.27 -17.11
CA ARG A 17 0.83 47.36 -16.60
C ARG A 17 0.32 46.42 -17.68
N GLU A 18 0.05 46.91 -18.88
CA GLU A 18 -0.42 46.08 -19.99
C GLU A 18 0.64 45.06 -20.40
N ARG A 19 1.92 45.45 -20.43
CA ARG A 19 3.04 44.54 -20.68
C ARG A 19 3.18 43.49 -19.58
N LYS A 20 3.07 43.87 -18.30
CA LYS A 20 3.09 42.92 -17.16
C LYS A 20 1.92 41.95 -17.21
N GLN A 21 0.71 42.41 -17.53
CA GLN A 21 -0.45 41.54 -17.70
C GLN A 21 -0.25 40.54 -18.85
N ARG A 22 0.32 40.99 -19.98
CA ARG A 22 0.61 40.12 -21.12
C ARG A 22 1.71 39.09 -20.83
N GLU A 23 2.77 39.50 -20.13
CA GLU A 23 3.83 38.59 -19.67
C GLU A 23 3.30 37.58 -18.65
N GLU A 24 2.40 37.99 -17.75
CA GLU A 24 1.75 37.11 -16.77
C GLU A 24 0.77 36.13 -17.45
N GLU A 25 -0.03 36.59 -18.41
CA GLU A 25 -0.95 35.75 -19.19
C GLU A 25 -0.19 34.74 -20.06
N GLU A 26 0.92 35.14 -20.70
CA GLU A 26 1.78 34.22 -21.46
C GLU A 26 2.42 33.17 -20.53
N ARG A 27 2.83 33.59 -19.32
CA ARG A 27 3.39 32.69 -18.32
C ARG A 27 2.34 31.71 -17.80
N GLN A 28 1.13 32.17 -17.49
CA GLN A 28 0.02 31.30 -17.09
C GLN A 28 -0.32 30.29 -18.19
N ARG A 29 -0.34 30.72 -19.46
CA ARG A 29 -0.61 29.83 -20.60
C ARG A 29 0.46 28.76 -20.78
N LYS A 30 1.74 29.11 -20.60
CA LYS A 30 2.86 28.15 -20.61
C LYS A 30 2.76 27.16 -19.45
N GLU A 31 2.43 27.64 -18.25
CA GLU A 31 2.25 26.81 -17.07
C GLU A 31 1.05 25.84 -17.24
N GLU A 32 -0.06 26.30 -17.82
CA GLU A 32 -1.22 25.46 -18.14
C GLU A 32 -0.91 24.39 -19.19
N GLU A 33 -0.17 24.75 -20.26
CA GLU A 33 0.26 23.80 -21.29
C GLU A 33 1.20 22.73 -20.71
N GLU A 34 2.15 23.13 -19.86
CA GLU A 34 3.00 22.19 -19.13
C GLU A 34 2.21 21.28 -18.21
N GLN A 35 1.23 21.82 -17.47
CA GLN A 35 0.37 21.02 -16.60
C GLN A 35 -0.46 20.02 -17.40
N ARG A 36 -1.02 20.44 -18.53
CA ARG A 36 -1.78 19.57 -19.43
C ARG A 36 -0.89 18.44 -19.99
N LYS A 37 0.35 18.75 -20.36
CA LYS A 37 1.33 17.76 -20.83
C LYS A 37 1.71 16.76 -19.73
N LYS A 38 2.00 17.24 -18.52
CA LYS A 38 2.31 16.39 -17.35
C LYS A 38 1.14 15.48 -16.98
N LYS A 39 -0.10 15.99 -17.03
CA LYS A 39 -1.31 15.20 -16.81
C LYS A 39 -1.51 14.12 -17.87
N ALA A 40 -1.29 14.44 -19.14
CA ALA A 40 -1.35 13.46 -20.24
C ALA A 40 -0.25 12.40 -20.13
N GLU A 41 0.96 12.79 -19.70
CA GLU A 41 2.06 11.86 -19.47
C GLU A 41 1.74 10.90 -18.32
N LEU A 42 1.19 11.41 -17.21
CA LEU A 42 0.74 10.59 -16.08
C LEU A 42 -0.34 9.59 -16.49
N GLU A 43 -1.35 10.03 -17.26
CA GLU A 43 -2.41 9.16 -17.77
C GLU A 43 -1.86 8.08 -18.72
N ARG A 44 -0.91 8.44 -19.59
CA ARG A 44 -0.23 7.48 -20.47
C ARG A 44 0.62 6.48 -19.70
N ARG A 45 1.31 6.92 -18.64
CA ARG A 45 2.09 6.02 -17.76
C ARG A 45 1.16 5.01 -17.09
N ARG A 46 0.04 5.48 -16.53
CA ARG A 46 -0.98 4.64 -15.91
C ARG A 46 -1.57 3.62 -16.90
N GLN A 47 -1.85 4.04 -18.12
CA GLN A 47 -2.39 3.15 -19.15
C GLN A 47 -1.42 2.01 -19.48
N LYS A 48 -0.11 2.30 -19.57
CA LYS A 48 0.93 1.27 -19.77
C LYS A 48 1.05 0.32 -18.59
N GLU A 49 1.07 0.84 -17.36
CA GLU A 49 1.14 0.04 -16.13
C GLU A 49 -0.08 -0.89 -15.99
N GLU A 50 -1.28 -0.40 -16.33
CA GLU A 50 -2.51 -1.20 -16.34
C GLU A 50 -2.49 -2.29 -17.41
N GLU A 51 -1.99 -1.99 -18.60
CA GLU A 51 -1.85 -2.95 -19.70
C GLU A 51 -0.84 -4.07 -19.37
N GLU A 52 0.32 -3.70 -18.82
CA GLU A 52 1.35 -4.65 -18.38
C GLU A 52 0.82 -5.56 -17.26
N ARG A 53 0.14 -4.99 -16.27
CA ARG A 53 -0.47 -5.78 -15.19
C ARG A 53 -1.55 -6.72 -15.71
N LYS A 54 -2.42 -6.26 -16.62
CA LYS A 54 -3.45 -7.11 -17.23
C LYS A 54 -2.84 -8.27 -18.02
N LYS A 55 -1.71 -8.04 -18.68
CA LYS A 55 -0.94 -9.10 -19.35
C LYS A 55 -0.40 -10.10 -18.33
N GLN A 56 0.19 -9.63 -17.24
CA GLN A 56 0.73 -10.49 -16.19
C GLN A 56 -0.36 -11.30 -15.47
N GLU A 57 -1.50 -10.70 -15.15
CA GLU A 57 -2.65 -11.42 -14.56
C GLU A 57 -3.20 -12.49 -15.51
N ALA A 58 -3.22 -12.23 -16.82
CA ALA A 58 -3.62 -13.22 -17.82
C ALA A 58 -2.62 -14.38 -17.91
N GLU A 59 -1.32 -14.11 -17.77
CA GLU A 59 -0.29 -15.15 -17.72
C GLU A 59 -0.36 -15.97 -16.42
N ASP A 60 -0.50 -15.32 -15.28
CA ASP A 60 -0.66 -15.96 -13.97
C ASP A 60 -1.93 -16.83 -13.93
N LYS A 61 -3.04 -16.34 -14.48
CA LYS A 61 -4.28 -17.12 -14.59
C LYS A 61 -4.10 -18.36 -15.46
N LYS A 62 -3.38 -18.24 -16.58
CA LYS A 62 -3.05 -19.41 -17.43
C LYS A 62 -2.16 -20.39 -16.69
N ALA A 63 -1.13 -19.91 -15.98
CA ALA A 63 -0.22 -20.74 -15.20
C ALA A 63 -0.96 -21.46 -14.04
N ALA A 64 -1.88 -20.78 -13.37
CA ALA A 64 -2.70 -21.34 -12.30
C ALA A 64 -3.61 -22.48 -12.82
N ILE A 65 -4.24 -22.31 -13.99
CA ILE A 65 -5.05 -23.36 -14.62
C ILE A 65 -4.18 -24.59 -14.96
N VAL A 66 -2.96 -24.37 -15.48
CA VAL A 66 -2.03 -25.46 -15.79
C VAL A 66 -1.61 -26.20 -14.51
N MET A 67 -1.23 -25.48 -13.45
CA MET A 67 -0.89 -26.08 -12.17
C MET A 67 -2.07 -26.82 -11.53
N GLN A 68 -3.28 -26.28 -11.60
CA GLN A 68 -4.47 -26.94 -11.08
C GLN A 68 -4.74 -28.26 -11.80
N LYS A 69 -4.61 -28.26 -13.13
CA LYS A 69 -4.75 -29.50 -13.92
C LYS A 69 -3.70 -30.55 -13.54
N GLN A 70 -2.45 -30.14 -13.35
CA GLN A 70 -1.38 -31.04 -12.89
C GLN A 70 -1.63 -31.58 -11.48
N ALA A 71 -2.14 -30.75 -10.57
CA ALA A 71 -2.49 -31.17 -9.22
C ALA A 71 -3.65 -32.18 -9.22
N ASP A 72 -4.69 -31.94 -10.02
CA ASP A 72 -5.82 -32.87 -10.16
C ASP A 72 -5.37 -34.22 -10.74
N GLU A 73 -4.43 -34.21 -11.68
CA GLU A 73 -3.84 -35.41 -12.27
C GLU A 73 -2.99 -36.19 -11.25
N GLN A 74 -2.17 -35.50 -10.45
CA GLN A 74 -1.44 -36.11 -9.33
C GLN A 74 -2.36 -36.68 -8.25
N VAL A 75 -3.48 -36.02 -7.94
CA VAL A 75 -4.46 -36.54 -6.99
C VAL A 75 -5.10 -37.83 -7.51
N LYS A 76 -5.44 -37.88 -8.80
CA LYS A 76 -5.98 -39.11 -9.42
C LYS A 76 -4.95 -40.24 -9.42
N GLU A 77 -3.70 -39.96 -9.77
CA GLU A 77 -2.63 -40.95 -9.76
C GLU A 77 -2.36 -41.48 -8.34
N ASN A 78 -2.30 -40.59 -7.34
CA ASN A 78 -2.14 -40.99 -5.93
C ASN A 78 -3.34 -41.80 -5.43
N ALA A 79 -4.57 -41.43 -5.80
CA ALA A 79 -5.76 -42.20 -5.44
C ALA A 79 -5.75 -43.60 -6.04
N GLN A 80 -5.31 -43.74 -7.30
CA GLN A 80 -5.13 -45.04 -7.95
C GLN A 80 -4.03 -45.87 -7.27
N ARG A 81 -2.88 -45.25 -6.96
CA ARG A 81 -1.78 -45.92 -6.25
C ARG A 81 -2.22 -46.39 -4.86
N GLN A 82 -2.95 -45.55 -4.12
CA GLN A 82 -3.48 -45.91 -2.81
C GLN A 82 -4.48 -47.06 -2.90
N ALA A 83 -5.40 -47.01 -3.87
CA ALA A 83 -6.37 -48.09 -4.09
C ALA A 83 -5.68 -49.43 -4.43
N ALA A 84 -4.59 -49.40 -5.19
CA ALA A 84 -3.80 -50.59 -5.50
C ALA A 84 -3.08 -51.14 -4.25
N LEU A 85 -2.50 -50.29 -3.41
CA LEU A 85 -1.91 -50.70 -2.13
C LEU A 85 -2.95 -51.27 -1.17
N ASP A 86 -4.14 -50.67 -1.10
CA ASP A 86 -5.24 -51.17 -0.27
C ASP A 86 -5.76 -52.53 -0.80
N GLN A 87 -5.74 -52.73 -2.12
CA GLN A 87 -6.05 -54.03 -2.73
C GLN A 87 -4.98 -55.07 -2.39
N GLU A 88 -3.70 -54.75 -2.54
CA GLU A 88 -2.59 -55.64 -2.15
C GLU A 88 -2.65 -55.98 -0.65
N HIS A 89 -2.99 -55.01 0.21
CA HIS A 89 -3.16 -55.25 1.64
C HIS A 89 -4.32 -56.20 1.93
N ARG A 90 -5.47 -56.02 1.27
CA ARG A 90 -6.62 -56.94 1.39
C ARG A 90 -6.27 -58.33 0.90
N ASP A 91 -5.58 -58.44 -0.24
CA ASP A 91 -5.16 -59.72 -0.80
C ASP A 91 -4.13 -60.41 0.12
N ARG A 92 -3.21 -59.65 0.71
CA ARG A 92 -2.24 -60.14 1.72
C ARG A 92 -2.93 -60.56 3.01
N GLU A 93 -3.89 -59.78 3.51
CA GLU A 93 -4.67 -60.14 4.71
C GLU A 93 -5.51 -61.39 4.46
N LEU A 94 -6.11 -61.52 3.27
CA LEU A 94 -6.84 -62.71 2.85
C LEU A 94 -5.89 -63.92 2.75
N ALA A 95 -4.70 -63.76 2.17
CA ALA A 95 -3.68 -64.80 2.09
C ALA A 95 -3.17 -65.21 3.48
N LEU A 96 -2.98 -64.26 4.40
CA LEU A 96 -2.63 -64.54 5.80
C LEU A 96 -3.78 -65.23 6.53
N ARG A 97 -5.04 -64.85 6.32
CA ARG A 97 -6.21 -65.54 6.91
C ARG A 97 -6.34 -66.96 6.35
N LEU A 98 -6.17 -67.16 5.05
CA LEU A 98 -6.11 -68.50 4.43
C LEU A 98 -4.95 -69.33 5.01
N ALA A 99 -3.78 -68.72 5.23
CA ALA A 99 -2.65 -69.37 5.87
C ALA A 99 -2.88 -69.63 7.37
N MET A 100 -3.59 -68.77 8.10
CA MET A 100 -3.95 -68.94 9.53
C MET A 100 -5.12 -69.90 9.74
N GLU A 101 -6.06 -70.00 8.79
CA GLU A 101 -7.09 -71.06 8.79
C GLU A 101 -6.46 -72.43 8.50
N ASP A 102 -5.35 -72.47 7.74
CA ASP A 102 -4.47 -73.65 7.59
C ASP A 102 -3.51 -73.84 8.79
N GLN A 103 -3.29 -72.79 9.59
CA GLN A 103 -2.32 -72.73 10.68
C GLN A 103 -2.94 -72.08 11.93
N ASN A 104 -3.89 -72.77 12.56
CA ASN A 104 -4.42 -72.38 13.87
C ASN A 104 -3.32 -72.44 14.94
N GLN A 105 -2.47 -71.41 15.07
CA GLN A 105 -1.66 -71.10 16.26
C GLN A 105 -0.95 -69.71 16.20
N VAL A 106 -1.29 -68.87 17.20
CA VAL A 106 -0.57 -67.79 17.92
C VAL A 106 -0.25 -66.40 17.30
N GLU A 107 -0.87 -65.39 17.94
CA GLU A 107 -0.52 -63.98 18.33
C GLU A 107 0.63 -63.19 17.62
N ASP A 108 0.39 -61.92 17.24
CA ASP A 108 0.61 -60.70 18.09
C ASP A 108 0.39 -59.39 17.27
N ILE A 109 -0.02 -58.30 17.95
CA ILE A 109 -0.50 -57.01 17.43
C ILE A 109 0.61 -55.94 17.53
N THR A 110 0.90 -55.21 16.44
CA THR A 110 1.77 -54.01 16.48
C THR A 110 1.09 -52.77 15.88
N LEU A 111 1.04 -51.67 16.64
CA LEU A 111 0.49 -50.35 16.27
C LEU A 111 1.41 -49.54 15.32
N PRO A 112 0.86 -48.67 14.42
CA PRO A 112 1.63 -47.79 13.53
C PRO A 112 1.97 -46.38 14.11
N PRO A 113 2.91 -45.61 13.49
CA PRO A 113 3.54 -44.39 14.03
C PRO A 113 2.74 -43.07 13.84
N PRO A 114 3.14 -41.94 14.46
CA PRO A 114 2.35 -40.71 14.51
C PRO A 114 2.35 -39.89 13.22
N LEU A 115 1.21 -39.27 12.92
CA LEU A 115 0.86 -38.56 11.68
C LEU A 115 1.71 -37.30 11.40
N PRO A 116 1.98 -36.98 10.10
CA PRO A 116 2.73 -35.78 9.69
C PRO A 116 1.93 -34.48 9.86
N ARG A 117 2.60 -33.39 10.27
CA ARG A 117 2.01 -32.04 10.43
C ARG A 117 1.73 -31.37 9.08
N SER A 118 0.76 -30.46 9.04
CA SER A 118 0.23 -29.84 7.81
C SER A 118 1.24 -28.98 7.05
N ALA A 119 1.27 -29.15 5.72
CA ALA A 119 2.16 -28.46 4.78
C ALA A 119 2.05 -26.92 4.83
N ALA A 120 0.89 -26.38 5.22
CA ALA A 120 0.66 -24.94 5.37
C ALA A 120 1.55 -24.31 6.47
N VAL A 121 1.78 -25.03 7.57
CA VAL A 121 2.63 -24.55 8.68
C VAL A 121 4.11 -24.59 8.28
N VAL A 122 4.50 -25.57 7.46
CA VAL A 122 5.85 -25.70 6.91
C VAL A 122 6.14 -24.59 5.89
N ALA A 123 5.18 -24.31 4.99
CA ALA A 123 5.30 -23.26 3.98
C ALA A 123 5.34 -21.85 4.60
N ALA A 124 4.52 -21.58 5.62
CA ALA A 124 4.57 -20.31 6.36
C ALA A 124 5.93 -20.10 7.08
N ARG A 125 6.51 -21.19 7.60
CA ARG A 125 7.83 -21.15 8.26
C ARG A 125 8.98 -20.99 7.26
N GLN A 126 8.87 -21.58 6.08
CA GLN A 126 9.85 -21.42 4.99
C GLN A 126 9.82 -20.02 4.38
N ALA A 127 8.63 -19.42 4.19
CA ALA A 127 8.50 -18.04 3.72
C ALA A 127 9.01 -17.00 4.74
N ALA A 128 8.87 -17.29 6.03
CA ALA A 128 9.47 -16.48 7.09
C ALA A 128 11.01 -16.62 7.14
N ALA A 129 11.54 -17.79 6.81
CA ALA A 129 12.99 -18.06 6.78
C ALA A 129 13.72 -17.45 5.58
N THR A 130 13.00 -17.04 4.52
CA THR A 130 13.57 -16.39 3.33
C THR A 130 13.80 -14.87 3.48
N LYS A 131 13.35 -14.24 4.57
CA LYS A 131 13.66 -12.83 4.83
C LYS A 131 15.10 -12.73 5.34
N LYS A 132 15.98 -12.10 4.55
CA LYS A 132 17.40 -11.88 4.91
C LYS A 132 17.61 -11.22 6.28
N PHE A 133 16.62 -10.43 6.73
CA PHE A 133 16.64 -9.74 8.01
C PHE A 133 15.43 -10.16 8.86
N ASP A 134 15.68 -10.87 9.96
CA ASP A 134 14.66 -11.14 10.98
C ASP A 134 14.65 -10.00 12.01
N LEU A 135 13.78 -9.01 11.80
CA LEU A 135 13.63 -7.87 12.70
C LEU A 135 12.50 -8.06 13.73
N THR A 136 11.96 -9.28 13.87
CA THR A 136 10.83 -9.56 14.78
C THR A 136 11.17 -9.30 16.25
N LYS A 137 12.46 -9.39 16.62
CA LYS A 137 12.95 -9.12 17.99
C LYS A 137 13.36 -7.67 18.23
N TRP A 138 13.46 -6.85 17.19
CA TRP A 138 13.94 -5.46 17.31
C TRP A 138 12.92 -4.60 18.04
N LYS A 139 13.37 -3.61 18.82
CA LYS A 139 12.49 -2.64 19.49
C LYS A 139 12.07 -1.53 18.52
N TYR A 140 10.96 -0.86 18.83
CA TYR A 140 10.48 0.30 18.06
C TYR A 140 11.56 1.39 17.92
N ALA A 141 12.29 1.68 19.01
CA ALA A 141 13.38 2.64 18.99
C ALA A 141 14.53 2.23 18.06
N GLU A 142 14.86 0.93 17.99
CA GLU A 142 15.93 0.39 17.16
C GLU A 142 15.54 0.39 15.68
N LEU A 143 14.28 0.03 15.35
CA LEU A 143 13.75 0.12 13.99
C LEU A 143 13.74 1.57 13.50
N ARG A 144 13.28 2.49 14.35
CA ARG A 144 13.22 3.92 14.03
C ARG A 144 14.61 4.52 13.89
N ASP A 145 15.54 4.18 14.78
CA ASP A 145 16.92 4.65 14.69
C ASP A 145 17.58 4.14 13.40
N ALA A 146 17.48 2.84 13.11
CA ALA A 146 18.01 2.28 11.87
C ALA A 146 17.39 2.94 10.62
N ILE A 147 16.10 3.27 10.61
CA ILE A 147 15.48 4.00 9.49
C ILE A 147 16.09 5.40 9.30
N ASN A 148 16.46 6.07 10.40
CA ASN A 148 16.99 7.44 10.36
C ASN A 148 18.51 7.50 10.16
N THR A 149 19.26 6.49 10.62
CA THR A 149 20.73 6.51 10.64
C THR A 149 21.38 5.60 9.60
N SER A 150 20.68 4.57 9.11
CA SER A 150 21.26 3.61 8.18
C SER A 150 21.12 4.01 6.70
N CYS A 151 22.09 3.57 5.90
CA CYS A 151 22.14 3.78 4.44
C CYS A 151 21.97 2.48 3.65
N ASP A 152 21.78 1.34 4.32
CA ASP A 152 21.56 0.05 3.66
C ASP A 152 20.11 -0.03 3.16
N LEU A 153 19.95 -0.01 1.83
CA LEU A 153 18.64 0.00 1.18
C LEU A 153 17.80 -1.25 1.48
N GLU A 154 18.41 -2.44 1.56
CA GLU A 154 17.67 -3.68 1.84
C GLU A 154 17.24 -3.74 3.31
N LEU A 155 18.10 -3.27 4.23
CA LEU A 155 17.78 -3.20 5.65
C LEU A 155 16.69 -2.15 5.94
N LEU A 156 16.74 -0.99 5.29
CA LEU A 156 15.74 0.06 5.44
C LEU A 156 14.35 -0.41 4.99
N ASP A 157 14.28 -1.14 3.89
CA ASP A 157 13.01 -1.69 3.39
C ASP A 157 12.45 -2.73 4.37
N ALA A 158 13.30 -3.64 4.87
CA ALA A 158 12.91 -4.59 5.90
C ALA A 158 12.45 -3.91 7.21
N CYS A 159 13.14 -2.85 7.65
CA CYS A 159 12.76 -2.07 8.83
C CYS A 159 11.41 -1.36 8.65
N ARG A 160 11.15 -0.78 7.48
CA ARG A 160 9.86 -0.15 7.14
C ARG A 160 8.74 -1.19 7.07
N GLU A 161 8.98 -2.36 6.48
CA GLU A 161 8.03 -3.47 6.45
C GLU A 161 7.63 -3.92 7.86
N GLU A 162 8.61 -4.18 8.74
CA GLU A 162 8.32 -4.64 10.10
C GLU A 162 7.66 -3.57 10.96
N PHE A 163 8.01 -2.30 10.75
CA PHE A 163 7.33 -1.17 11.39
C PHE A 163 5.84 -1.12 11.03
N HIS A 164 5.49 -1.16 9.74
CA HIS A 164 4.09 -1.12 9.31
C HIS A 164 3.33 -2.40 9.63
N ARG A 165 4.00 -3.57 9.60
CA ARG A 165 3.40 -4.82 10.07
C ARG A 165 2.96 -4.70 11.53
N ARG A 166 3.81 -4.14 12.40
CA ARG A 166 3.49 -3.95 13.82
C ARG A 166 2.43 -2.88 14.03
N LEU A 167 2.48 -1.76 13.31
CA LEU A 167 1.44 -0.73 13.36
C LEU A 167 0.07 -1.31 12.98
N LYS A 168 -0.01 -2.06 11.88
CA LYS A 168 -1.25 -2.74 11.46
C LYS A 168 -1.80 -3.68 12.53
N VAL A 169 -0.94 -4.48 13.19
CA VAL A 169 -1.37 -5.33 14.33
C VAL A 169 -1.88 -4.49 15.49
N TYR A 170 -1.19 -3.40 15.82
CA TYR A 170 -1.59 -2.48 16.88
C TYR A 170 -2.93 -1.79 16.56
N HIS A 171 -3.12 -1.28 15.35
CA HIS A 171 -4.37 -0.63 14.91
C HIS A 171 -5.53 -1.62 14.87
N THR A 172 -5.34 -2.81 14.29
CA THR A 172 -6.37 -3.86 14.31
C THR A 172 -6.73 -4.30 15.74
N TRP A 173 -5.75 -4.42 16.64
CA TRP A 173 -6.00 -4.66 18.06
C TRP A 173 -6.74 -3.49 18.72
N LYS A 174 -6.32 -2.25 18.49
CA LYS A 174 -6.93 -1.03 19.04
C LYS A 174 -8.39 -0.92 18.61
N THR A 175 -8.70 -1.13 17.33
CA THR A 175 -10.06 -1.10 16.79
C THR A 175 -10.93 -2.23 17.36
N LYS A 176 -10.38 -3.44 17.56
CA LYS A 176 -11.10 -4.57 18.17
C LYS A 176 -11.38 -4.41 19.67
N ASN A 177 -10.51 -3.70 20.40
CA ASN A 177 -10.61 -3.54 21.86
C ASN A 177 -11.22 -2.20 22.30
N LYS A 178 -11.54 -1.30 21.37
CA LYS A 178 -12.16 -0.01 21.66
C LYS A 178 -13.68 -0.18 21.88
N LYS A 179 -14.19 0.33 23.01
CA LYS A 179 -15.64 0.35 23.31
C LYS A 179 -16.40 1.11 22.22
N ARG A 180 -17.62 0.66 21.90
CA ARG A 180 -18.53 1.06 20.78
C ARG A 180 -18.82 2.57 20.59
N SER A 181 -18.23 3.48 21.35
CA SER A 181 -18.64 4.90 21.39
C SER A 181 -17.95 5.82 20.36
N ASP A 182 -17.01 5.36 19.55
CA ASP A 182 -16.21 6.26 18.70
C ASP A 182 -15.93 5.62 17.33
N LYS A 183 -16.84 5.85 16.38
CA LYS A 183 -16.80 5.38 14.98
C LYS A 183 -15.93 6.27 14.06
N GLY A 184 -15.14 7.18 14.61
CA GLY A 184 -14.41 8.20 13.84
C GLY A 184 -12.94 7.90 13.52
N ASP A 185 -12.41 6.74 13.92
CA ASP A 185 -10.95 6.46 13.88
C ASP A 185 -10.48 5.79 12.56
N GLN A 186 -11.30 5.75 11.50
CA GLN A 186 -10.88 5.27 10.16
C GLN A 186 -9.77 6.19 9.64
N ARG A 187 -8.55 5.64 9.52
CA ARG A 187 -7.33 6.39 9.15
C ARG A 187 -7.18 6.62 7.66
N ALA A 188 -7.78 5.74 6.88
CA ALA A 188 -7.96 5.91 5.46
C ALA A 188 -9.47 5.94 5.15
N PRO A 189 -9.89 6.57 4.04
CA PRO A 189 -11.28 6.54 3.62
C PRO A 189 -11.81 5.12 3.50
N HIS A 190 -13.09 4.89 3.85
CA HIS A 190 -13.73 3.57 3.76
C HIS A 190 -13.53 2.87 2.40
N SER A 191 -13.51 3.62 1.30
CA SER A 191 -13.26 3.06 -0.04
C SER A 191 -11.86 2.46 -0.21
N VAL A 192 -10.86 2.96 0.53
CA VAL A 192 -9.49 2.46 0.52
C VAL A 192 -9.39 1.21 1.39
N GLU A 193 -9.96 1.25 2.59
CA GLU A 193 -9.96 0.11 3.51
C GLU A 193 -10.71 -1.10 2.95
N ALA A 194 -11.85 -0.88 2.28
CA ALA A 194 -12.63 -1.94 1.65
C ALA A 194 -11.85 -2.65 0.53
N VAL A 195 -11.10 -1.91 -0.29
CA VAL A 195 -10.26 -2.48 -1.34
C VAL A 195 -9.09 -3.25 -0.74
N ALA A 196 -8.47 -2.71 0.32
CA ALA A 196 -7.40 -3.41 1.03
C ALA A 196 -7.86 -4.77 1.55
N GLN A 197 -9.03 -4.85 2.19
CA GLN A 197 -9.59 -6.11 2.69
C GLN A 197 -9.84 -7.14 1.57
N GLN A 198 -10.20 -6.70 0.36
CA GLN A 198 -10.42 -7.58 -0.79
C GLN A 198 -9.10 -8.08 -1.40
N LEU A 199 -8.06 -7.24 -1.42
CA LEU A 199 -6.75 -7.58 -1.99
C LEU A 199 -5.97 -8.59 -1.15
N VAL A 200 -6.10 -8.57 0.19
CA VAL A 200 -5.42 -9.56 1.08
C VAL A 200 -5.84 -11.00 0.78
N ALA A 201 -7.01 -11.21 0.16
CA ALA A 201 -7.50 -12.54 -0.20
C ALA A 201 -6.91 -13.08 -1.52
N HIS A 202 -6.30 -12.24 -2.37
CA HIS A 202 -5.95 -12.60 -3.75
C HIS A 202 -4.50 -12.28 -4.19
N SER A 203 -3.65 -11.64 -3.37
CA SER A 203 -2.28 -11.31 -3.79
C SER A 203 -1.19 -12.12 -3.07
N LYS A 204 -0.44 -12.92 -3.84
CA LYS A 204 0.88 -13.47 -3.45
C LYS A 204 2.04 -12.80 -4.19
N THR A 205 1.77 -11.88 -5.10
CA THR A 205 2.77 -11.18 -5.91
C THR A 205 2.66 -9.69 -5.65
N ALA A 206 3.34 -9.21 -4.62
CA ALA A 206 3.60 -7.78 -4.48
C ALA A 206 4.44 -7.37 -5.68
N SER A 207 3.89 -6.52 -6.57
CA SER A 207 4.69 -5.85 -7.57
C SER A 207 5.69 -4.99 -6.80
N LYS A 208 6.98 -5.35 -6.84
CA LYS A 208 8.06 -4.50 -6.34
C LYS A 208 8.11 -3.24 -7.21
N GLY A 209 7.21 -2.30 -6.95
CA GLY A 209 7.26 -0.96 -7.50
C GLY A 209 8.59 -0.32 -7.13
N SER A 210 9.09 0.55 -8.00
CA SER A 210 10.33 1.30 -7.78
C SER A 210 10.32 1.93 -6.39
N SER A 211 11.28 1.52 -5.55
CA SER A 211 11.37 1.85 -4.11
C SER A 211 11.48 3.35 -3.78
N ALA A 212 11.50 4.24 -4.78
CA ALA A 212 11.70 5.67 -4.60
C ALA A 212 10.73 6.57 -5.41
N GLU A 213 9.72 6.01 -6.07
CA GLU A 213 8.77 6.83 -6.83
C GLU A 213 7.82 7.59 -5.89
N GLN A 214 7.69 8.90 -6.11
CA GLN A 214 6.77 9.74 -5.35
C GLN A 214 5.40 9.75 -6.03
N ARG A 215 4.35 9.32 -5.31
CA ARG A 215 2.98 9.25 -5.84
C ARG A 215 2.00 10.00 -4.93
N TYR A 216 1.08 10.74 -5.54
CA TYR A 216 0.17 11.64 -4.84
C TYR A 216 -1.26 11.27 -5.17
N PHE A 217 -2.14 11.25 -4.17
CA PHE A 217 -3.53 10.84 -4.32
C PHE A 217 -4.48 11.79 -3.58
N ARG A 218 -5.69 11.94 -4.11
CA ARG A 218 -6.84 12.54 -3.43
C ARG A 218 -8.07 11.65 -3.52
N ILE A 219 -8.85 11.60 -2.45
CA ILE A 219 -10.09 10.84 -2.38
C ILE A 219 -11.14 11.62 -1.60
N PRO A 220 -12.33 11.86 -2.17
CA PRO A 220 -13.46 12.36 -1.40
C PRO A 220 -13.99 11.27 -0.46
N PHE A 221 -14.33 11.64 0.77
CA PHE A 221 -14.95 10.74 1.75
C PHE A 221 -16.15 11.40 2.45
N THR A 222 -17.11 10.58 2.82
CA THR A 222 -18.27 10.98 3.65
C THR A 222 -18.01 10.57 5.08
N ARG A 223 -18.31 11.46 6.03
CA ARG A 223 -18.36 11.04 7.43
C ARG A 223 -19.65 10.24 7.67
N PRO A 224 -19.59 9.15 8.45
CA PRO A 224 -20.79 8.44 8.88
C PRO A 224 -21.81 9.33 9.62
N ALA A 225 -21.37 10.46 10.21
CA ALA A 225 -22.24 11.42 10.87
C ALA A 225 -23.04 12.32 9.89
N ASP A 226 -22.56 12.48 8.66
CA ASP A 226 -23.18 13.31 7.61
C ASP A 226 -23.90 12.46 6.56
N GLU A 227 -23.97 11.13 6.75
CA GLU A 227 -24.60 10.17 5.82
C GLU A 227 -26.11 10.41 5.62
N TYR A 228 -26.76 11.16 6.53
CA TYR A 228 -28.20 11.48 6.50
C TYR A 228 -28.51 12.95 6.19
N ARG A 229 -27.51 13.79 5.86
CA ARG A 229 -27.75 15.19 5.44
C ARG A 229 -27.86 15.27 3.92
N GLU A 230 -28.89 15.94 3.41
CA GLU A 230 -29.15 16.10 1.97
C GLU A 230 -28.03 16.88 1.23
N GLU A 231 -27.30 17.74 1.93
CA GLU A 231 -26.04 18.32 1.47
C GLU A 231 -24.88 17.48 1.97
N THR A 232 -24.51 16.42 1.25
CA THR A 232 -23.33 15.61 1.58
C THR A 232 -22.06 16.44 1.37
N LYS A 233 -21.64 17.16 2.41
CA LYS A 233 -20.34 17.82 2.47
C LYS A 233 -19.24 16.76 2.51
N HIS A 234 -18.68 16.45 1.35
CA HIS A 234 -17.58 15.50 1.23
C HIS A 234 -16.30 16.12 1.83
N GLY A 235 -15.69 15.44 2.78
CA GLY A 235 -14.31 15.70 3.17
C GLY A 235 -13.37 15.27 2.04
N MET A 236 -12.18 15.86 1.98
CA MET A 236 -11.17 15.48 1.00
C MET A 236 -9.95 14.92 1.73
N TRP A 237 -9.57 13.71 1.37
CA TRP A 237 -8.40 13.04 1.92
C TRP A 237 -7.27 13.05 0.87
N TYR A 238 -6.10 13.53 1.26
CA TYR A 238 -4.91 13.58 0.42
C TYR A 238 -3.81 12.73 1.02
N ALA A 239 -3.08 12.03 0.17
CA ALA A 239 -1.95 11.21 0.58
C ALA A 239 -0.79 11.31 -0.40
N HIS A 240 0.41 11.44 0.16
CA HIS A 240 1.68 11.38 -0.54
C HIS A 240 2.42 10.12 -0.12
N PHE A 241 2.67 9.22 -1.06
CA PHE A 241 3.44 8.00 -0.88
C PHE A 241 4.87 8.19 -1.39
N ASP A 242 5.84 7.86 -0.53
CA ASP A 242 7.26 7.76 -0.85
C ASP A 242 7.57 6.26 -1.05
N GLY A 243 7.52 5.81 -2.31
CA GLY A 243 7.48 4.40 -2.66
C GLY A 243 6.19 3.74 -2.16
N GLN A 244 6.31 2.64 -1.41
CA GLN A 244 5.15 1.86 -0.95
C GLN A 244 4.47 2.41 0.31
N TRP A 245 5.02 3.46 0.91
CA TRP A 245 4.63 3.90 2.25
C TRP A 245 4.26 5.37 2.27
N ILE A 246 3.24 5.70 3.07
CA ILE A 246 2.76 7.07 3.18
C ILE A 246 3.79 7.95 3.89
N ALA A 247 4.09 9.10 3.31
CA ALA A 247 5.03 10.09 3.83
C ALA A 247 4.32 11.34 4.38
N ARG A 248 3.22 11.76 3.73
CA ARG A 248 2.37 12.86 4.21
C ARG A 248 0.91 12.51 4.01
N GLN A 249 0.07 12.91 4.96
CA GLN A 249 -1.38 12.76 4.90
C GLN A 249 -2.04 14.08 5.28
N MET A 250 -3.11 14.42 4.57
CA MET A 250 -3.90 15.61 4.85
C MET A 250 -5.39 15.30 4.73
N GLU A 251 -6.17 15.72 5.72
CA GLU A 251 -7.62 15.58 5.73
C GLU A 251 -8.25 16.96 5.80
N LEU A 252 -8.95 17.31 4.73
CA LEU A 252 -9.68 18.56 4.64
C LEU A 252 -11.16 18.31 4.93
N TYR A 253 -11.69 19.18 5.77
CA TYR A 253 -13.09 19.16 6.18
C TYR A 253 -13.71 20.51 5.81
N PRO A 254 -14.92 20.51 5.23
CA PRO A 254 -15.62 21.77 4.92
C PRO A 254 -15.88 22.65 6.15
N ASP A 255 -16.10 22.03 7.32
CA ASP A 255 -16.53 22.70 8.55
C ASP A 255 -15.53 22.53 9.72
N ARG A 256 -14.32 22.01 9.47
CA ARG A 256 -13.28 21.82 10.52
C ARG A 256 -11.91 22.24 10.03
N THR A 257 -11.01 22.46 10.98
CA THR A 257 -9.61 22.71 10.68
C THR A 257 -8.99 21.53 9.93
N PRO A 258 -8.20 21.78 8.89
CA PRO A 258 -7.38 20.78 8.21
C PRO A 258 -6.55 19.97 9.20
N VAL A 259 -6.45 18.67 8.96
CA VAL A 259 -5.57 17.78 9.71
C VAL A 259 -4.38 17.46 8.83
N LEU A 260 -3.18 17.88 9.23
CA LEU A 260 -1.93 17.61 8.51
C LEU A 260 -1.08 16.65 9.33
N LEU A 261 -0.61 15.58 8.70
CA LEU A 261 0.10 14.49 9.35
C LEU A 261 1.37 14.15 8.55
N VAL A 262 2.47 13.91 9.25
CA VAL A 262 3.78 13.62 8.65
C VAL A 262 4.37 12.33 9.21
N ALA A 263 4.88 11.48 8.32
CA ALA A 263 5.50 10.22 8.68
C ALA A 263 6.73 10.42 9.56
N GLY A 264 6.86 9.61 10.62
CA GLY A 264 7.80 9.75 11.71
C GLY A 264 7.25 10.51 12.91
N VAL A 265 6.32 11.45 12.72
CA VAL A 265 5.73 12.21 13.83
C VAL A 265 4.36 11.65 14.19
N ASP A 266 3.52 11.50 13.16
CA ASP A 266 2.11 11.20 13.31
C ASP A 266 1.78 9.76 12.89
N ASP A 267 2.76 8.85 12.90
CA ASP A 267 2.62 7.47 12.39
C ASP A 267 1.41 6.73 13.00
N MET A 268 1.06 7.03 14.25
CA MET A 268 -0.10 6.43 14.92
C MET A 268 -1.46 6.92 14.38
N GLN A 269 -1.46 8.08 13.75
CA GLN A 269 -2.63 8.79 13.22
C GLN A 269 -2.73 8.73 11.69
N MET A 270 -1.72 8.19 11.01
CA MET A 270 -1.67 8.04 9.55
C MET A 270 -2.17 6.67 9.08
N CYS A 271 -2.45 6.56 7.78
CA CYS A 271 -2.79 5.32 7.10
C CYS A 271 -1.67 4.26 7.26
N GLU A 272 -2.02 3.08 7.76
CA GLU A 272 -1.11 1.95 7.97
C GLU A 272 -1.01 0.98 6.78
N LEU A 273 -1.70 1.26 5.67
CA LEU A 273 -1.75 0.42 4.49
C LEU A 273 -0.65 0.82 3.49
N SER A 274 -0.02 -0.16 2.85
CA SER A 274 0.90 0.11 1.75
C SER A 274 0.17 0.59 0.50
N LEU A 275 0.88 1.24 -0.41
CA LEU A 275 0.30 1.74 -1.66
C LEU A 275 -0.44 0.62 -2.43
N ASP A 276 0.16 -0.57 -2.52
CA ASP A 276 -0.47 -1.72 -3.18
C ASP A 276 -1.73 -2.19 -2.46
N GLU A 277 -1.71 -2.20 -1.11
CA GLU A 277 -2.85 -2.60 -0.31
C GLU A 277 -3.99 -1.60 -0.40
N THR A 278 -3.70 -0.30 -0.50
CA THR A 278 -4.75 0.73 -0.59
C THR A 278 -5.57 0.66 -1.88
N GLY A 279 -5.04 0.01 -2.93
CA GLY A 279 -5.66 -0.01 -4.26
C GLY A 279 -5.81 1.37 -4.91
N LEU A 280 -5.13 2.38 -4.38
CA LEU A 280 -5.19 3.77 -4.85
C LEU A 280 -4.80 3.92 -6.32
N THR A 281 -3.82 3.12 -6.75
CA THR A 281 -3.33 3.06 -8.13
C THR A 281 -4.40 2.57 -9.12
N GLN A 282 -5.39 1.81 -8.64
CA GLN A 282 -6.47 1.26 -9.46
C GLN A 282 -7.64 2.24 -9.60
N LYS A 283 -7.84 3.13 -8.62
CA LYS A 283 -8.98 4.06 -8.59
C LYS A 283 -8.79 5.20 -9.59
N LYS A 284 -9.64 5.24 -10.63
CA LYS A 284 -9.61 6.29 -11.66
C LYS A 284 -9.84 7.68 -11.04
N GLY A 285 -8.94 8.62 -11.32
CA GLY A 285 -9.02 10.00 -10.84
C GLY A 285 -8.56 10.22 -9.40
N ALA A 286 -8.04 9.18 -8.72
CA ALA A 286 -7.47 9.32 -7.38
C ALA A 286 -6.03 9.87 -7.43
N GLU A 287 -5.21 9.46 -8.40
CA GLU A 287 -3.83 9.96 -8.54
C GLU A 287 -3.84 11.39 -9.08
N ILE A 288 -3.08 12.27 -8.42
CA ILE A 288 -2.94 13.70 -8.72
C ILE A 288 -1.47 14.07 -8.93
N LEU A 289 -1.23 15.27 -9.45
CA LEU A 289 0.13 15.77 -9.63
C LEU A 289 0.73 16.24 -8.29
N GLU A 290 2.07 16.22 -8.19
CA GLU A 290 2.79 16.79 -7.04
C GLU A 290 2.36 18.24 -6.77
N ASN A 291 2.24 19.05 -7.81
CA ASN A 291 1.85 20.46 -7.67
C ASN A 291 0.46 20.63 -7.06
N GLU A 292 -0.51 19.80 -7.45
CA GLU A 292 -1.87 19.85 -6.87
C GLU A 292 -1.84 19.51 -5.37
N PHE A 293 -0.99 18.56 -4.97
CA PHE A 293 -0.82 18.22 -3.55
C PHE A 293 -0.10 19.33 -2.79
N GLU A 294 1.01 19.85 -3.34
CA GLU A 294 1.83 20.89 -2.70
C GLU A 294 1.06 22.20 -2.56
N GLU A 295 0.23 22.58 -3.54
CA GLU A 295 -0.62 23.77 -3.45
C GLU A 295 -1.54 23.70 -2.23
N GLU A 296 -2.27 22.58 -2.09
CA GLU A 296 -3.20 22.38 -0.98
C GLU A 296 -2.48 22.21 0.37
N TRP A 297 -1.30 21.58 0.36
CA TRP A 297 -0.43 21.44 1.54
C TRP A 297 0.08 22.80 2.02
N ASN A 298 0.52 23.66 1.10
CA ASN A 298 1.08 24.98 1.41
C ASN A 298 -0.01 25.94 1.89
N LYS A 299 -1.21 25.85 1.32
CA LYS A 299 -2.38 26.66 1.70
C LYS A 299 -2.79 26.49 3.17
N HIS A 300 -2.48 25.33 3.76
CA HIS A 300 -2.85 24.98 5.14
C HIS A 300 -1.64 24.97 6.10
N ASP A 301 -0.59 25.74 5.81
CA ASP A 301 0.62 25.83 6.64
C ASP A 301 1.45 24.53 6.74
N GLY A 302 1.26 23.60 5.80
CA GLY A 302 2.00 22.34 5.79
C GLY A 302 3.51 22.50 5.66
N GLN A 303 4.00 23.56 4.98
CA GLN A 303 5.43 23.89 4.93
C GLN A 303 6.00 24.22 6.30
N ALA A 304 5.26 25.01 7.09
CA ALA A 304 5.69 25.40 8.43
C ALA A 304 5.74 24.18 9.35
N LEU A 305 4.74 23.30 9.25
CA LEU A 305 4.72 22.03 9.97
C LEU A 305 5.92 21.16 9.60
N LEU A 306 6.19 21.01 8.31
CA LEU A 306 7.28 20.16 7.82
C LEU A 306 8.65 20.68 8.29
N LYS A 307 8.86 22.01 8.26
CA LYS A 307 10.07 22.65 8.80
C LYS A 307 10.21 22.45 10.32
N LYS A 308 9.11 22.59 11.07
CA LYS A 308 9.08 22.38 12.53
C LYS A 308 9.45 20.94 12.92
N HIS A 309 9.00 19.97 12.13
CA HIS A 309 9.19 18.54 12.40
C HIS A 309 10.36 17.91 11.65
N SER A 310 11.18 18.73 11.03
CA SER A 310 12.14 18.33 10.01
C SER A 310 13.21 17.33 10.47
N SER A 311 13.57 17.33 11.76
CA SER A 311 14.49 16.35 12.37
C SER A 311 13.86 14.98 12.68
N LYS A 312 12.54 14.86 12.59
CA LYS A 312 11.77 13.65 12.96
C LYS A 312 11.05 13.02 11.77
N VAL A 313 11.12 13.63 10.59
CA VAL A 313 10.50 13.13 9.36
C VAL A 313 11.20 11.84 8.93
N ALA A 314 10.45 10.77 8.67
CA ALA A 314 11.02 9.47 8.28
C ALA A 314 11.28 9.31 6.77
N SER A 315 10.68 10.16 5.93
CA SER A 315 10.87 10.13 4.47
C SER A 315 12.18 10.82 4.08
N LYS A 316 13.06 10.07 3.40
CA LYS A 316 14.32 10.60 2.86
C LYS A 316 14.08 11.64 1.77
N PHE A 317 13.04 11.45 0.95
CA PHE A 317 12.64 12.44 -0.05
C PHE A 317 12.32 13.80 0.60
N LEU A 318 11.55 13.79 1.69
CA LEU A 318 11.21 15.03 2.41
C LEU A 318 12.42 15.63 3.13
N GLN A 319 13.30 14.81 3.73
CA GLN A 319 14.55 15.29 4.33
C GLN A 319 15.45 15.97 3.29
N ASN A 320 15.57 15.39 2.08
CA ASN A 320 16.30 15.99 0.95
C ASN A 320 15.65 17.32 0.52
N LYS A 321 14.32 17.34 0.37
CA LYS A 321 13.56 18.54 -0.02
C LYS A 321 13.69 19.69 0.99
N LEU A 322 13.93 19.38 2.26
CA LEU A 322 14.20 20.34 3.33
C LEU A 322 15.69 20.73 3.46
N GLY A 323 16.59 20.11 2.69
CA GLY A 323 18.03 20.35 2.75
C GLY A 323 18.72 19.80 4.01
N ILE A 324 18.14 18.77 4.64
CA ILE A 324 18.62 18.21 5.92
C ILE A 324 19.46 16.96 5.72
N ALA A 325 19.11 16.16 4.71
CA ALA A 325 19.89 15.01 4.32
C ALA A 325 21.12 15.49 3.52
N LYS A 326 22.30 15.00 3.94
CA LYS A 326 23.59 15.23 3.28
C LYS A 326 23.89 14.13 2.27
#